data_AF-A0A7V6DDJ8-F1
#
_entry.id   AF-A0A7V6DDJ8-F1
#
_cell.length_a   1.000
_cell.length_b   1.000
_cell.length_c   1.000
_cell.angle_alpha   90.00
_cell.angle_beta   90.00
_cell.angle_gamma   90.00
#
_symmetry.space_group_name_H-M   'P 1'
#
loop_
_entity.id
_entity.type
_entity.pdbx_description
1 polymer ?
#
loop_
_entity_poly.entity_id
_entity_poly.type
_entity_poly.pdbx_seq_one_letter_code
_entity_poly.pdbx_strand_id
1 'polypeptide(L)'
;MTRTVLLPSHATPEVRASVPVVLVPEEQPVPVAFLVLNRGEQAAEWHVELACEGGMVEPSSVAVRVPAHGWQVVTAQVRLSPEREVGTVRARAGESEARTTVRRGIDLSLLEWRRRYTPRESPPDASLAAPELDDSDWERFGVPSLWQDLRYAWCRVRFRIPESWRGKRLRLFIAAVDDNDITYLNGQQVGRTNGWDLPRDYPLPESAVRYGAENVLTVMVDNTYAGGGLYKA
;
A
#
# COMPACT_ATOMS: atom_id res chain seq x y z
N MET A 1 27.49 39.82 38.26
CA MET A 1 27.96 39.09 37.05
C MET A 1 27.07 37.88 36.86
N THR A 2 25.99 38.03 36.09
CA THR A 2 25.02 36.95 35.86
C THR A 2 25.48 36.20 34.61
N ARG A 3 25.95 34.97 34.79
CA ARG A 3 26.46 34.13 33.72
C ARG A 3 25.25 33.45 33.06
N THR A 4 24.74 34.05 31.98
CA THR A 4 23.77 33.40 31.09
C THR A 4 24.47 32.21 30.44
N VAL A 5 24.14 31.00 30.90
CA VAL A 5 24.49 29.78 30.18
C VAL A 5 23.49 29.67 29.02
N LEU A 6 23.90 30.18 27.86
CA LEU A 6 23.24 29.83 26.59
C LEU A 6 23.52 28.35 26.34
N LEU A 7 22.55 27.50 26.66
CA LEU A 7 22.51 26.16 26.12
C LEU A 7 22.40 26.30 24.59
N PRO A 8 23.19 25.57 23.80
CA PRO A 8 23.08 25.67 22.37
C PRO A 8 21.69 25.16 21.96
N SER A 9 20.85 26.06 21.47
CA SER A 9 19.54 25.75 20.87
C SER A 9 19.73 25.12 19.48
N HIS A 10 20.58 24.10 19.38
CA HIS A 10 20.72 23.39 18.12
C HIS A 10 19.43 22.59 17.92
N ALA A 11 18.62 23.04 16.97
CA ALA A 11 17.50 22.28 16.46
C ALA A 11 17.97 20.83 16.23
N THR A 12 17.30 19.85 16.85
CA THR A 12 17.58 18.44 16.60
C THR A 12 16.52 17.94 15.63
N PRO A 13 16.90 17.39 14.46
CA PRO A 13 15.90 16.84 13.55
C PRO A 13 15.26 15.62 14.21
N GLU A 14 13.99 15.39 13.96
CA GLU A 14 13.34 14.11 14.25
C GLU A 14 12.90 13.50 12.94
N VAL A 15 13.29 12.25 12.68
CA VAL A 15 12.83 11.51 11.50
C VAL A 15 11.75 10.51 11.92
N ARG A 16 10.67 10.42 11.15
CA ARG A 16 9.61 9.41 11.32
C ARG A 16 9.33 8.72 10.00
N ALA A 17 9.12 7.41 10.03
CA ALA A 17 8.61 6.70 8.87
C ALA A 17 7.13 7.07 8.67
N SER A 18 6.80 7.54 7.47
CA SER A 18 5.42 7.61 7.00
C SER A 18 5.21 6.38 6.14
N VAL A 19 4.50 5.38 6.64
CA VAL A 19 4.32 4.11 5.92
C VAL A 19 2.99 4.15 5.18
N PRO A 20 2.97 4.41 3.87
CA PRO A 20 2.02 3.73 3.03
C PRO A 20 2.61 2.34 2.77
N VAL A 21 1.88 1.28 3.12
CA VAL A 21 2.24 -0.09 2.75
C VAL A 21 2.00 -0.22 1.24
N VAL A 22 2.90 0.31 0.41
CA VAL A 22 2.80 0.19 -1.04
C VAL A 22 3.62 -1.01 -1.46
N LEU A 23 2.91 -2.10 -1.76
CA LEU A 23 3.48 -3.34 -2.23
C LEU A 23 3.68 -3.26 -3.75
N VAL A 24 4.70 -2.59 -4.28
CA VAL A 24 4.90 -2.50 -5.76
C VAL A 24 5.45 -3.80 -6.38
N PRO A 25 5.16 -4.05 -7.68
CA PRO A 25 5.65 -5.19 -8.46
C PRO A 25 7.17 -5.41 -8.40
N GLU A 26 7.62 -6.63 -8.71
CA GLU A 26 9.00 -7.13 -8.57
C GLU A 26 10.09 -6.20 -9.15
N GLU A 27 9.77 -5.46 -10.22
CA GLU A 27 10.71 -4.60 -10.95
C GLU A 27 10.55 -3.09 -10.65
N GLN A 28 9.51 -2.69 -9.93
CA GLN A 28 9.24 -1.27 -9.65
C GLN A 28 9.80 -0.83 -8.29
N PRO A 29 10.45 0.35 -8.22
CA PRO A 29 10.87 0.91 -6.94
C PRO A 29 9.66 1.22 -6.03
N VAL A 30 9.78 0.88 -4.74
CA VAL A 30 8.81 1.23 -3.70
C VAL A 30 9.08 2.66 -3.23
N PRO A 31 8.14 3.61 -3.37
CA PRO A 31 8.29 4.91 -2.74
C PRO A 31 8.12 4.78 -1.21
N VAL A 32 9.12 5.21 -0.46
CA VAL A 32 9.12 5.21 1.01
C VAL A 32 9.30 6.63 1.50
N ALA A 33 8.30 7.12 2.24
CA ALA A 33 8.29 8.49 2.75
C ALA A 33 8.77 8.57 4.21
N PHE A 34 9.55 9.59 4.50
CA PHE A 34 9.98 9.96 5.85
C PHE A 34 9.60 11.40 6.13
N LEU A 35 9.04 11.65 7.31
CA LEU A 35 8.82 12.99 7.83
C LEU A 35 10.08 13.44 8.56
N VAL A 36 10.61 14.60 8.18
CA VAL A 36 11.71 15.28 8.86
C VAL A 36 11.12 16.48 9.58
N LEU A 37 11.14 16.45 10.91
CA LEU A 37 10.59 17.50 11.76
C LEU A 37 11.73 18.34 12.34
N ASN A 38 11.52 19.65 12.39
CA ASN A 38 12.39 20.59 13.07
C ASN A 38 11.65 21.14 14.30
N ARG A 39 12.11 20.77 15.49
CA ARG A 39 11.54 21.26 16.77
C ARG A 39 12.23 22.52 17.30
N GLY A 40 13.17 23.08 16.54
CA GLY A 40 13.90 24.29 16.92
C GLY A 40 13.18 25.57 16.54
N GLU A 41 13.65 26.67 17.13
CA GLU A 41 13.10 28.03 16.95
C GLU A 41 13.51 28.68 15.62
N GLN A 42 14.39 28.06 14.84
CA GLN A 42 14.87 28.60 13.56
C GLN A 42 14.76 27.55 12.46
N ALA A 43 14.59 28.02 11.23
CA ALA A 43 14.69 27.15 10.06
C ALA A 43 16.09 26.55 9.96
N ALA A 44 16.18 25.27 9.62
CA ALA A 44 17.43 24.55 9.52
C ALA A 44 17.45 23.71 8.24
N GLU A 45 18.64 23.49 7.69
CA GLU A 45 18.88 22.57 6.59
C GLU A 45 19.53 21.30 7.13
N TRP A 46 19.01 20.14 6.70
CA TRP A 46 19.45 18.84 7.13
C TRP A 46 19.81 17.99 5.92
N HIS A 47 20.92 17.25 6.02
CA HIS A 47 21.19 16.14 5.13
C HIS A 47 20.56 14.88 5.71
N VAL A 48 19.63 14.30 4.94
CA VAL A 48 18.97 13.04 5.27
C VAL A 48 19.67 11.94 4.47
N GLU A 49 20.40 11.07 5.16
CA GLU A 49 20.98 9.87 4.57
C GLU A 49 19.93 8.76 4.52
N LEU A 50 19.81 8.12 3.36
CA LEU A 50 18.87 7.05 3.08
C LEU A 50 19.64 5.78 2.75
N ALA A 51 19.24 4.65 3.33
CA ALA A 51 19.82 3.35 3.03
C ALA A 51 18.75 2.25 3.06
N CYS A 52 18.94 1.17 2.32
CA CYS A 52 18.13 -0.04 2.42
C CYS A 52 19.02 -1.25 2.68
N GLU A 53 18.80 -1.91 3.81
CA GLU A 53 19.31 -3.25 4.03
C GLU A 53 18.48 -4.24 3.19
N GLY A 54 19.12 -4.96 2.27
CA GLY A 54 18.43 -5.88 1.36
C GLY A 54 18.01 -5.27 0.01
N GLY A 55 18.50 -4.06 -0.31
CA GLY A 55 18.23 -3.43 -1.60
C GLY A 55 19.04 -2.15 -1.82
N MET A 56 18.58 -1.36 -2.78
CA MET A 56 19.11 -0.03 -3.10
C MET A 56 18.04 1.03 -2.84
N VAL A 57 18.46 2.25 -2.55
CA VAL A 57 17.58 3.42 -2.43
C VAL A 57 18.05 4.52 -3.37
N GLU A 58 17.11 5.27 -3.92
CA GLU A 58 17.38 6.44 -4.74
C GLU A 58 16.40 7.58 -4.42
N PRO A 59 16.88 8.77 -4.05
CA PRO A 59 18.27 9.10 -3.75
C PRO A 59 18.77 8.45 -2.45
N SER A 60 20.09 8.30 -2.28
CA SER A 60 20.71 7.85 -1.02
C SER A 60 20.99 8.99 -0.03
N SER A 61 20.81 10.25 -0.47
CA SER A 61 20.90 11.42 0.39
C SER A 61 20.06 12.57 -0.18
N VAL A 62 19.39 13.32 0.69
CA VAL A 62 18.59 14.50 0.33
C VAL A 62 18.89 15.64 1.30
N ALA A 63 19.20 16.83 0.78
CA ALA A 63 19.22 18.06 1.58
C ALA A 63 17.80 18.60 1.69
N VAL A 64 17.33 18.85 2.90
CA VAL A 64 15.98 19.35 3.18
C VAL A 64 16.03 20.53 4.13
N ARG A 65 15.42 21.64 3.71
CA ARG A 65 15.25 22.82 4.57
C ARG A 65 13.89 22.75 5.26
N VAL A 66 13.92 22.69 6.59
CA VAL A 66 12.71 22.57 7.42
C VAL A 66 12.52 23.86 8.23
N PRO A 67 11.37 24.55 8.11
CA PRO A 67 11.06 25.75 8.91
C PRO A 67 11.14 25.49 10.43
N ALA A 68 11.27 26.55 11.22
CA ALA A 68 11.13 26.48 12.67
C ALA A 68 9.78 25.85 13.04
N HIS A 69 9.77 24.89 13.97
CA HIS A 69 8.58 24.12 14.36
C HIS A 69 7.85 23.44 13.19
N GLY A 70 8.51 23.25 12.04
CA GLY A 70 7.93 22.74 10.81
C GLY A 70 8.31 21.29 10.49
N TRP A 71 7.85 20.81 9.34
CA TRP A 71 8.19 19.49 8.80
C TRP A 71 8.31 19.52 7.27
N GLN A 72 8.99 18.52 6.73
CA GLN A 72 9.06 18.22 5.30
C GLN A 72 9.00 16.71 5.08
N VAL A 73 8.57 16.29 3.89
CA VAL A 73 8.59 14.89 3.47
C VAL A 73 9.78 14.65 2.56
N VAL A 74 10.54 13.61 2.86
CA VAL A 74 11.58 13.06 2.00
C VAL A 74 11.14 11.69 1.51
N THR A 75 11.18 11.46 0.21
CA THR A 75 10.79 10.17 -0.40
C THR A 75 11.99 9.51 -1.03
N ALA A 76 12.19 8.22 -0.72
CA ALA A 76 13.18 7.36 -1.34
C ALA A 76 12.49 6.32 -2.23
N GLN A 77 13.03 6.07 -3.41
CA GLN A 77 12.65 4.96 -4.28
C GLN A 77 13.47 3.73 -3.90
N VAL A 78 12.84 2.65 -3.49
CA VAL A 78 13.52 1.48 -2.93
C VAL A 78 13.38 0.28 -3.83
N ARG A 79 14.50 -0.29 -4.28
CA ARG A 79 14.53 -1.52 -5.08
C ARG A 79 15.16 -2.63 -4.26
N LEU A 80 14.38 -3.65 -3.89
CA LEU A 80 14.92 -4.83 -3.21
C LEU A 80 15.78 -5.66 -4.16
N SER A 81 16.91 -6.16 -3.66
CA SER A 81 17.72 -7.13 -4.41
C SER A 81 16.87 -8.33 -4.83
N PRO A 82 17.08 -8.93 -6.01
CA PRO A 82 16.20 -9.96 -6.56
C PRO A 82 15.88 -11.12 -5.60
N GLU A 83 16.86 -11.53 -4.79
CA GLU A 83 16.75 -12.61 -3.80
C GLU A 83 16.06 -12.19 -2.49
N ARG A 84 15.79 -10.90 -2.29
CA ARG A 84 15.21 -10.33 -1.08
C ARG A 84 13.72 -10.06 -1.27
N GLU A 85 12.95 -10.45 -0.26
CA GLU A 85 11.50 -10.18 -0.18
C GLU A 85 11.16 -9.07 0.78
N VAL A 86 12.09 -8.76 1.66
CA VAL A 86 11.96 -7.78 2.72
C VAL A 86 13.27 -7.02 2.76
N GLY A 87 13.17 -5.72 2.91
CA GLY A 87 14.30 -4.87 3.23
C GLY A 87 13.94 -3.86 4.30
N THR A 88 14.94 -3.36 4.99
CA THR A 88 14.78 -2.32 6.00
C THR A 88 15.33 -1.02 5.45
N VAL A 89 14.46 -0.03 5.30
CA VAL A 89 14.81 1.31 4.84
C VAL A 89 15.04 2.17 6.06
N ARG A 90 16.17 2.85 6.07
CA ARG A 90 16.63 3.72 7.13
C ARG A 90 16.78 5.13 6.60
N ALA A 91 16.30 6.10 7.36
CA ALA A 91 16.55 7.51 7.13
C ALA A 91 17.22 8.10 8.37
N ARG A 92 18.35 8.78 8.19
CA ARG A 92 19.12 9.39 9.28
C ARG A 92 19.36 10.87 8.98
N ALA A 93 19.11 11.74 9.96
CA ALA A 93 19.48 13.15 9.92
C ALA A 93 20.14 13.51 11.26
N GLY A 94 21.43 13.88 11.22
CA GLY A 94 22.22 14.10 12.44
C GLY A 94 22.26 12.84 13.34
N GLU A 95 21.75 12.99 14.57
CA GLU A 95 21.63 11.88 15.53
C GLU A 95 20.27 11.17 15.48
N SER A 96 19.30 11.69 14.73
CA SER A 96 17.97 11.08 14.61
C SER A 96 17.91 10.06 13.47
N GLU A 97 17.22 8.96 13.72
CA GLU A 97 17.04 7.87 12.77
C GLU A 97 15.62 7.31 12.85
N ALA A 98 15.06 6.99 11.67
CA ALA A 98 13.85 6.19 11.55
C ALA A 98 14.12 4.98 10.66
N ARG A 99 13.38 3.89 10.92
CA ARG A 99 13.40 2.68 10.09
C ARG A 99 11.99 2.28 9.71
N THR A 100 11.84 1.72 8.52
CA THR A 100 10.62 1.04 8.10
C THR A 100 10.95 -0.19 7.27
N THR A 101 10.00 -1.10 7.18
CA THR A 101 10.13 -2.32 6.39
C THR A 101 9.46 -2.12 5.04
N VAL A 102 10.18 -2.39 3.96
CA VAL A 102 9.59 -2.59 2.64
C VAL A 102 9.47 -4.09 2.37
N ARG A 103 8.39 -4.49 1.71
CA ARG A 103 8.19 -5.86 1.28
C ARG A 103 7.97 -5.89 -0.22
N ARG A 104 8.50 -6.91 -0.88
CA ARG A 104 8.22 -7.21 -2.28
C ARG A 104 6.74 -7.51 -2.41
N GLY A 105 6.10 -6.94 -3.43
CA GLY A 105 4.66 -6.85 -3.52
C GLY A 105 4.14 -6.86 -4.95
N ILE A 106 2.82 -6.72 -5.10
CA ILE A 106 2.17 -6.36 -6.36
C ILE A 106 1.10 -5.34 -6.02
N ASP A 107 1.22 -4.14 -6.58
CA ASP A 107 0.30 -3.05 -6.26
C ASP A 107 -0.84 -3.17 -7.26
N LEU A 108 -1.91 -3.80 -6.80
CA LEU A 108 -3.07 -4.06 -7.65
C LEU A 108 -3.78 -2.75 -8.03
N SER A 109 -3.60 -1.65 -7.29
CA SER A 109 -4.25 -0.36 -7.62
C SER A 109 -3.74 0.25 -8.93
N LEU A 110 -2.52 -0.11 -9.33
CA LEU A 110 -1.89 0.36 -10.57
C LEU A 110 -2.30 -0.45 -11.82
N LEU A 111 -3.12 -1.49 -11.65
CA LEU A 111 -3.56 -2.37 -12.74
C LEU A 111 -4.93 -1.95 -13.28
N GLU A 112 -5.29 -2.46 -14.46
CA GLU A 112 -6.64 -2.27 -15.01
C GLU A 112 -7.65 -3.06 -14.17
N TRP A 113 -8.60 -2.35 -13.55
CA TRP A 113 -9.76 -2.96 -12.91
C TRP A 113 -10.99 -2.91 -13.79
N ARG A 114 -11.83 -3.93 -13.66
CA ARG A 114 -13.13 -4.00 -14.31
C ARG A 114 -14.24 -4.21 -13.30
N ARG A 115 -15.42 -3.64 -13.55
CA ARG A 115 -16.56 -3.70 -12.66
C ARG A 115 -17.83 -4.07 -13.38
N ARG A 116 -18.67 -4.88 -12.71
CA ARG A 116 -20.05 -5.13 -13.07
C ARG A 116 -20.94 -5.08 -11.84
N TYR A 117 -22.11 -4.48 -12.00
CA TYR A 117 -23.11 -4.43 -10.93
C TYR A 117 -24.13 -5.56 -11.05
N THR A 118 -24.54 -6.12 -9.91
CA THR A 118 -25.72 -6.98 -9.80
C THR A 118 -26.69 -6.48 -8.74
N PRO A 119 -28.00 -6.76 -8.88
CA PRO A 119 -29.00 -6.36 -7.90
C PRO A 119 -28.75 -7.01 -6.51
N ARG A 120 -29.18 -6.36 -5.43
CA ARG A 120 -29.02 -6.85 -4.05
C ARG A 120 -30.22 -7.66 -3.55
N GLU A 121 -31.31 -7.66 -4.32
CA GLU A 121 -32.52 -8.42 -4.07
C GLU A 121 -32.31 -9.94 -4.24
N SER A 122 -31.26 -10.32 -4.97
CA SER A 122 -30.79 -11.70 -5.13
C SER A 122 -29.51 -11.91 -4.33
N PRO A 123 -29.22 -13.13 -3.84
CA PRO A 123 -27.92 -13.42 -3.23
C PRO A 123 -26.75 -13.13 -4.18
N PRO A 124 -25.55 -12.78 -3.67
CA PRO A 124 -24.35 -12.62 -4.50
C PRO A 124 -24.06 -13.89 -5.31
N ASP A 125 -23.99 -13.74 -6.63
CA ASP A 125 -23.67 -14.83 -7.56
C ASP A 125 -22.15 -15.07 -7.63
N ALA A 126 -21.65 -15.99 -6.82
CA ALA A 126 -20.23 -16.35 -6.79
C ALA A 126 -19.67 -16.87 -8.13
N SER A 127 -20.53 -17.22 -9.12
CA SER A 127 -20.04 -17.56 -10.46
C SER A 127 -19.33 -16.39 -11.14
N LEU A 128 -19.62 -15.15 -10.74
CA LEU A 128 -18.93 -13.94 -11.21
C LEU A 128 -17.48 -13.83 -10.72
N ALA A 129 -17.08 -14.67 -9.76
CA ALA A 129 -15.69 -14.81 -9.32
C ALA A 129 -14.92 -15.91 -10.06
N ALA A 130 -15.54 -16.65 -10.98
CA ALA A 130 -14.88 -17.72 -11.71
C ALA A 130 -13.64 -17.19 -12.48
N PRO A 131 -12.50 -17.90 -12.45
CA PRO A 131 -11.27 -17.42 -13.08
C PRO A 131 -11.40 -17.29 -14.60
N GLU A 132 -12.12 -18.22 -15.23
CA GLU A 132 -12.30 -18.28 -16.69
C GLU A 132 -13.48 -17.42 -17.21
N LEU A 133 -14.14 -16.67 -16.33
CA LEU A 133 -15.21 -15.76 -16.73
C LEU A 133 -14.67 -14.67 -17.67
N ASP A 134 -15.30 -14.55 -18.84
CA ASP A 134 -15.09 -13.40 -19.72
C ASP A 134 -15.73 -12.15 -19.11
N ASP A 135 -14.90 -11.14 -18.86
CA ASP A 135 -15.30 -9.83 -18.34
C ASP A 135 -14.91 -8.71 -19.31
N SER A 136 -14.74 -9.02 -20.60
CA SER A 136 -14.42 -8.05 -21.65
C SER A 136 -15.49 -6.97 -21.84
N ASP A 137 -16.74 -7.27 -21.46
CA ASP A 137 -17.88 -6.36 -21.48
C ASP A 137 -18.05 -5.54 -20.17
N TRP A 138 -17.23 -5.79 -19.15
CA TRP A 138 -17.32 -5.06 -17.87
C TRP A 138 -16.74 -3.65 -17.99
N GLU A 139 -17.24 -2.74 -17.16
CA GLU A 139 -16.79 -1.35 -17.14
C GLU A 139 -15.35 -1.26 -16.61
N ARG A 140 -14.44 -0.62 -17.35
CA ARG A 140 -13.09 -0.31 -16.86
C ARG A 140 -13.13 0.85 -15.88
N PHE A 141 -12.39 0.74 -14.77
CA PHE A 141 -12.22 1.81 -13.80
C PHE A 141 -10.84 1.75 -13.12
N GLY A 142 -10.46 2.82 -12.42
CA GLY A 142 -9.23 2.88 -11.62
C GLY A 142 -9.53 2.75 -10.12
N VAL A 143 -8.51 2.35 -9.35
CA VAL A 143 -8.58 2.26 -7.88
C VAL A 143 -7.53 3.24 -7.31
N PRO A 144 -7.84 4.03 -6.26
CA PRO A 144 -9.10 4.07 -5.52
C PRO A 144 -10.27 4.70 -6.28
N SER A 145 -11.50 4.27 -5.97
CA SER A 145 -12.74 4.83 -6.53
C SER A 145 -13.93 4.68 -5.59
N LEU A 146 -14.81 5.68 -5.60
CA LEU A 146 -16.10 5.73 -4.92
C LEU A 146 -17.25 5.76 -5.93
N TRP A 147 -18.37 5.17 -5.56
CA TRP A 147 -19.62 5.15 -6.31
C TRP A 147 -20.83 5.24 -5.38
N GLN A 148 -22.01 5.51 -5.93
CA GLN A 148 -23.26 5.71 -5.17
C GLN A 148 -24.28 4.59 -5.41
N ASP A 149 -23.96 3.63 -6.29
CA ASP A 149 -24.84 2.52 -6.62
C ASP A 149 -25.01 1.58 -5.42
N LEU A 150 -26.22 1.52 -4.86
CA LEU A 150 -26.60 0.61 -3.77
C LEU A 150 -26.82 -0.82 -4.29
N ARG A 151 -25.78 -1.38 -4.90
CA ARG A 151 -25.76 -2.67 -5.59
C ARG A 151 -24.55 -3.49 -5.15
N TYR A 152 -24.54 -4.78 -5.50
CA TYR A 152 -23.30 -5.52 -5.49
C TYR A 152 -22.44 -5.04 -6.65
N ALA A 153 -21.22 -4.58 -6.37
CA ALA A 153 -20.23 -4.26 -7.38
C ALA A 153 -19.17 -5.36 -7.39
N TRP A 154 -19.15 -6.14 -8.46
CA TRP A 154 -18.12 -7.14 -8.70
C TRP A 154 -16.95 -6.44 -9.37
N CYS A 155 -15.82 -6.37 -8.68
CA CYS A 155 -14.60 -5.71 -9.16
C CYS A 155 -13.54 -6.78 -9.42
N ARG A 156 -12.98 -6.82 -10.62
CA ARG A 156 -12.00 -7.82 -11.07
C ARG A 156 -10.69 -7.18 -11.48
N VAL A 157 -9.58 -7.84 -11.14
CA VAL A 157 -8.23 -7.49 -11.60
C VAL A 157 -7.46 -8.77 -11.92
N ARG A 158 -6.66 -8.71 -12.99
CA ARG A 158 -5.75 -9.77 -13.42
C ARG A 158 -4.31 -9.38 -13.12
N PHE A 159 -3.54 -10.32 -12.59
CA PHE A 159 -2.14 -10.10 -12.22
C PHE A 159 -1.37 -11.42 -12.19
N ARG A 160 -0.03 -11.36 -12.28
CA ARG A 160 0.82 -12.54 -12.27
C ARG A 160 1.58 -12.63 -10.95
N ILE A 161 1.48 -13.77 -10.27
CA ILE A 161 2.32 -14.06 -9.09
C ILE A 161 3.56 -14.83 -9.58
N PRO A 162 4.79 -14.37 -9.30
CA PRO A 162 6.01 -15.06 -9.72
C PRO A 162 6.11 -16.48 -9.17
N GLU A 163 6.71 -17.40 -9.94
CA GLU A 163 6.97 -18.78 -9.48
C GLU A 163 7.88 -18.81 -8.23
N SER A 164 8.78 -17.83 -8.12
CA SER A 164 9.70 -17.63 -6.99
C SER A 164 8.99 -17.38 -5.66
N TRP A 165 7.68 -17.12 -5.65
CA TRP A 165 6.87 -16.92 -4.45
C TRP A 165 6.22 -18.21 -3.92
N ARG A 166 6.39 -19.36 -4.60
CA ARG A 166 5.84 -20.64 -4.15
C ARG A 166 6.37 -21.02 -2.76
N GLY A 167 5.51 -21.60 -1.92
CA GLY A 167 5.82 -21.95 -0.53
C GLY A 167 5.86 -20.77 0.44
N LYS A 168 5.57 -19.55 -0.02
CA LYS A 168 5.56 -18.34 0.80
C LYS A 168 4.17 -18.00 1.28
N ARG A 169 4.11 -17.38 2.47
CA ARG A 169 2.84 -16.91 3.06
C ARG A 169 2.45 -15.59 2.41
N LEU A 170 1.48 -15.65 1.52
CA LEU A 170 0.94 -14.47 0.85
C LEU A 170 -0.27 -13.91 1.61
N ARG A 171 -0.42 -12.59 1.60
CA ARG A 171 -1.56 -11.88 2.17
C ARG A 171 -1.99 -10.79 1.19
N LEU A 172 -3.30 -10.59 1.11
CA LEU A 172 -3.92 -9.49 0.38
C LEU A 172 -4.32 -8.42 1.38
N PHE A 173 -3.81 -7.20 1.16
CA PHE A 173 -4.18 -6.03 1.92
C PHE A 173 -5.05 -5.11 1.05
N ILE A 174 -6.19 -4.66 1.57
CA ILE A 174 -7.02 -3.62 0.97
C ILE A 174 -7.33 -2.63 2.08
N ALA A 175 -6.92 -1.37 1.96
CA ALA A 175 -6.98 -0.44 3.07
C ALA A 175 -8.42 -0.20 3.55
N ALA A 176 -9.38 0.05 2.65
CA ALA A 176 -10.80 -0.10 2.97
C ALA A 176 -11.66 -0.22 1.70
N VAL A 177 -12.67 -1.07 1.81
CA VAL A 177 -13.85 -1.19 0.95
C VAL A 177 -15.05 -0.58 1.68
N ASP A 178 -15.90 0.11 0.94
CA ASP A 178 -17.15 0.70 1.43
C ASP A 178 -18.34 0.02 0.71
N ASP A 179 -19.28 -0.66 1.37
CA ASP A 179 -19.36 -0.92 2.80
C ASP A 179 -18.67 -2.25 3.18
N ASN A 180 -19.12 -3.35 2.60
CA ASN A 180 -18.70 -4.70 2.94
C ASN A 180 -18.09 -5.40 1.72
N ASP A 181 -17.30 -6.44 1.95
CA ASP A 181 -16.74 -7.23 0.84
C ASP A 181 -16.80 -8.74 1.08
N ILE A 182 -16.94 -9.48 -0.02
CA ILE A 182 -16.48 -10.86 -0.13
C ILE A 182 -15.41 -10.90 -1.22
N THR A 183 -14.23 -11.41 -0.87
CA THR A 183 -13.08 -11.42 -1.77
C THR A 183 -12.70 -12.84 -2.17
N TYR A 184 -12.44 -13.03 -3.45
CA TYR A 184 -12.13 -14.30 -4.09
C TYR A 184 -10.81 -14.22 -4.87
N LEU A 185 -10.01 -15.27 -4.79
CA LEU A 185 -8.85 -15.50 -5.65
C LEU A 185 -9.12 -16.75 -6.49
N ASN A 186 -9.08 -16.60 -7.82
CA ASN A 186 -9.31 -17.70 -8.77
C ASN A 186 -10.60 -18.49 -8.50
N GLY A 187 -11.66 -17.80 -8.09
CA GLY A 187 -12.96 -18.40 -7.73
C GLY A 187 -13.07 -18.96 -6.31
N GLN A 188 -11.96 -19.09 -5.57
CA GLN A 188 -11.99 -19.49 -4.16
C GLN A 188 -12.13 -18.26 -3.25
N GLN A 189 -13.11 -18.26 -2.35
CA GLN A 189 -13.23 -17.20 -1.34
C GLN A 189 -12.00 -17.22 -0.41
N VAL A 190 -11.35 -16.06 -0.26
CA VAL A 190 -10.16 -15.87 0.60
C VAL A 190 -10.44 -14.96 1.79
N GLY A 191 -11.53 -14.20 1.76
CA GLY A 191 -11.86 -13.25 2.83
C GLY A 191 -13.27 -12.70 2.74
N ARG A 192 -13.73 -12.14 3.86
CA ARG A 192 -14.97 -11.38 3.98
C ARG A 192 -14.85 -10.44 5.17
N THR A 193 -15.27 -9.19 4.99
CA THR A 193 -15.31 -8.19 6.07
C THR A 193 -16.61 -7.39 5.94
N ASN A 194 -17.26 -7.14 7.07
CA ASN A 194 -18.37 -6.21 7.16
C ASN A 194 -17.91 -4.94 7.88
N GLY A 195 -18.00 -3.78 7.23
CA GLY A 195 -17.59 -2.49 7.79
C GLY A 195 -16.78 -1.65 6.81
N TRP A 196 -17.27 -0.44 6.55
CA TRP A 196 -16.73 0.49 5.54
C TRP A 196 -15.35 1.09 5.90
N ASP A 197 -14.97 1.06 7.17
CA ASP A 197 -13.75 1.65 7.71
C ASP A 197 -12.69 0.63 8.14
N LEU A 198 -13.02 -0.67 8.10
CA LEU A 198 -12.14 -1.73 8.56
C LEU A 198 -11.09 -2.10 7.51
N PRO A 199 -9.80 -2.23 7.86
CA PRO A 199 -8.81 -2.74 6.92
C PRO A 199 -9.04 -4.21 6.60
N ARG A 200 -8.81 -4.59 5.34
CA ARG A 200 -8.89 -5.98 4.89
C ARG A 200 -7.49 -6.55 4.86
N ASP A 201 -7.32 -7.66 5.55
CA ASP A 201 -6.06 -8.40 5.59
C ASP A 201 -6.33 -9.90 5.51
N TYR A 202 -6.31 -10.41 4.28
CA TYR A 202 -6.71 -11.78 3.97
C TYR A 202 -5.48 -12.66 3.68
N PRO A 203 -5.23 -13.73 4.46
CA PRO A 203 -4.24 -14.73 4.07
C PRO A 203 -4.70 -15.42 2.78
N LEU A 204 -3.81 -15.53 1.80
CA LEU A 204 -4.08 -16.26 0.57
C LEU A 204 -3.62 -17.71 0.76
N PRO A 205 -4.54 -18.70 0.70
CA PRO A 205 -4.17 -20.11 0.75
C PRO A 205 -3.27 -20.45 -0.43
N GLU A 206 -2.21 -21.23 -0.21
CA GLU A 206 -1.30 -21.67 -1.29
C GLU A 206 -2.07 -22.40 -2.41
N SER A 207 -3.11 -23.16 -2.05
CA SER A 207 -3.99 -23.87 -2.99
C SER A 207 -4.80 -22.95 -3.92
N ALA A 208 -5.04 -21.70 -3.51
CA ALA A 208 -5.79 -20.73 -4.30
C ALA A 208 -4.90 -19.99 -5.31
N VAL A 209 -3.58 -20.05 -5.15
CA VAL A 209 -2.60 -19.25 -5.92
C VAL A 209 -2.08 -20.02 -7.14
N ARG A 210 -2.15 -19.40 -8.30
CA ARG A 210 -1.53 -19.88 -9.54
C ARG A 210 -0.15 -19.24 -9.68
N TYR A 211 0.87 -19.86 -9.10
CA TYR A 211 2.26 -19.38 -9.20
C TYR A 211 2.79 -19.53 -10.63
N GLY A 212 3.61 -18.56 -11.06
CA GLY A 212 4.17 -18.54 -12.40
C GLY A 212 3.12 -18.32 -13.49
N ALA A 213 1.90 -17.91 -13.15
CA ALA A 213 0.77 -17.78 -14.06
C ALA A 213 -0.14 -16.60 -13.66
N GLU A 214 -1.11 -16.29 -14.52
CA GLU A 214 -2.12 -15.28 -14.24
C GLU A 214 -3.07 -15.74 -13.12
N ASN A 215 -3.40 -14.81 -12.24
CA ASN A 215 -4.38 -14.93 -11.18
C ASN A 215 -5.46 -13.88 -11.40
N VAL A 216 -6.68 -14.22 -10.98
CA VAL A 216 -7.82 -13.31 -11.00
C VAL A 216 -8.26 -13.05 -9.56
N LEU A 217 -8.19 -11.80 -9.13
CA LEU A 217 -8.82 -11.36 -7.89
C LEU A 217 -10.19 -10.77 -8.21
N THR A 218 -11.21 -11.20 -7.47
CA THR A 218 -12.56 -10.62 -7.53
C THR A 218 -12.94 -10.11 -6.14
N VAL A 219 -13.25 -8.82 -6.02
CA VAL A 219 -13.81 -8.20 -4.81
C VAL A 219 -15.27 -7.89 -5.11
N MET A 220 -16.18 -8.60 -4.46
CA MET A 220 -17.60 -8.26 -4.48
C MET A 220 -17.86 -7.28 -3.35
N VAL A 221 -18.11 -6.02 -3.71
CA VAL A 221 -18.47 -4.95 -2.78
C VAL A 221 -19.98 -4.95 -2.59
N ASP A 222 -20.44 -5.14 -1.37
CA ASP A 222 -21.84 -4.98 -0.97
C ASP A 222 -22.04 -3.57 -0.45
N ASN A 223 -22.39 -2.64 -1.36
CA ASN A 223 -22.72 -1.26 -1.00
C ASN A 223 -24.17 -1.20 -0.51
N THR A 224 -24.34 -0.93 0.78
CA THR A 224 -25.63 -1.02 1.47
C THR A 224 -26.27 0.33 1.70
N TYR A 225 -25.46 1.39 1.79
CA TYR A 225 -25.95 2.73 2.10
C TYR A 225 -25.00 3.82 1.57
N ALA A 226 -25.58 4.90 1.02
CA ALA A 226 -24.83 6.05 0.51
C ALA A 226 -23.68 5.67 -0.46
N GLY A 227 -22.45 6.11 -0.16
CA GLY A 227 -21.29 5.82 -0.97
C GLY A 227 -20.78 4.40 -0.73
N GLY A 228 -20.25 3.77 -1.77
CA GLY A 228 -19.49 2.53 -1.70
C GLY A 228 -18.25 2.61 -2.57
N GLY A 229 -17.31 1.67 -2.46
CA GLY A 229 -16.10 1.74 -3.26
C GLY A 229 -14.94 0.88 -2.81
N LEU A 230 -13.98 0.69 -3.72
CA LEU A 230 -12.59 0.39 -3.37
C LEU A 230 -11.87 1.73 -3.16
N TYR A 231 -12.15 2.39 -2.03
CA TYR A 231 -11.91 3.84 -1.91
C TYR A 231 -10.64 4.22 -1.14
N LYS A 232 -10.10 3.29 -0.36
CA LYS A 232 -8.76 3.41 0.24
C LYS A 232 -7.95 2.23 -0.28
N ALA A 233 -6.93 2.53 -1.08
CA ALA A 233 -5.99 1.57 -1.65
C ALA A 233 -4.58 1.93 -1.20
#